data_AF-D8F630-F1
#
_entry.id   AF-D8F630-F1
#
_cell.length_a   1.000
_cell.length_b   1.000
_cell.length_c   1.000
_cell.angle_alpha   90.00
_cell.angle_beta   90.00
_cell.angle_gamma   90.00
#
_symmetry.space_group_name_H-M   'P 1'
#
loop_
_entity.id
_entity.type
_entity.pdbx_description
1 polymer ?
#
loop_
_entity_poly.entity_id
_entity_poly.type
_entity_poly.pdbx_seq_one_letter_code
_entity_poly.pdbx_strand_id
1 'polypeptide(L)'
;MNTQQMTETVKGWILEEDLPPRFGLKPIRKFDGLYPNDDEEWEAYRDFIHWAMTRDIAVLLTIPTPQNDTRFWEFEDDFSISFPYSSMDYQRHHPFDKYAYKLSKIYEKVHELAIRHSCISQQEGKAGTIKRFEKLVNEEFRDKLHMLLETYRKYPHLVNRDKLAVRIAELNARIQKCKSIWQKHAYSD
;
A
#
# COMPACT_ATOMS: atom_id res chain seq x y z
N MET A 1 -35.18 18.97 -2.31
CA MET A 1 -35.21 19.38 -3.73
C MET A 1 -35.03 18.12 -4.56
N ASN A 2 -36.02 17.78 -5.39
CA ASN A 2 -36.03 16.55 -6.18
C ASN A 2 -35.02 16.65 -7.33
N THR A 3 -34.17 15.64 -7.49
CA THR A 3 -33.16 15.53 -8.55
C THR A 3 -33.75 15.63 -9.96
N GLN A 4 -35.01 15.21 -10.12
CA GLN A 4 -35.76 15.33 -11.38
C GLN A 4 -36.03 16.79 -11.78
N GLN A 5 -36.27 17.67 -10.80
CA GLN A 5 -36.49 19.10 -11.07
C GLN A 5 -35.20 19.81 -11.50
N MET A 6 -34.04 19.35 -11.00
CA MET A 6 -32.73 19.85 -11.43
C MET A 6 -32.38 19.41 -12.86
N THR A 7 -32.70 18.17 -13.24
CA THR A 7 -32.43 17.68 -14.59
C THR A 7 -33.28 18.37 -15.66
N GLU A 8 -34.51 18.78 -15.34
CA GLU A 8 -35.37 19.54 -16.26
C GLU A 8 -34.90 21.00 -16.43
N THR A 9 -34.42 21.62 -15.34
CA THR A 9 -33.87 22.99 -15.43
C THR A 9 -32.59 23.04 -16.25
N VAL A 10 -31.71 22.04 -16.13
CA VAL A 10 -30.44 21.99 -16.88
C VAL A 10 -30.67 21.74 -18.38
N LYS A 11 -31.71 20.97 -18.76
CA LYS A 11 -32.07 20.73 -20.17
C LYS A 11 -32.54 21.99 -20.92
N GLY A 12 -33.00 23.01 -20.20
CA GLY A 12 -33.44 24.28 -20.79
C GLY A 12 -32.32 25.33 -20.96
N TRP A 13 -31.10 25.05 -20.50
CA TRP A 13 -30.01 26.04 -20.49
C TRP A 13 -29.12 26.01 -21.73
N ILE A 14 -29.20 24.96 -22.55
CA ILE A 14 -28.40 24.81 -23.76
C ILE A 14 -29.36 24.67 -24.93
N LEU A 15 -29.53 25.74 -25.70
CA LEU A 15 -30.27 25.71 -26.96
C LEU A 15 -29.45 24.94 -27.99
N GLU A 16 -30.09 24.15 -28.84
CA GLU A 16 -29.39 23.37 -29.88
C GLU A 16 -28.62 24.27 -30.87
N GLU A 17 -29.02 25.54 -30.97
CA GLU A 17 -28.37 26.60 -31.74
C GLU A 17 -27.03 27.08 -31.14
N ASP A 18 -26.81 26.87 -29.84
CA ASP A 18 -25.55 27.20 -29.15
C ASP A 18 -24.50 26.08 -29.28
N LEU A 19 -24.87 24.92 -29.85
CA LEU A 19 -23.93 23.86 -30.14
C LEU A 19 -23.13 24.20 -31.41
N PRO A 20 -21.81 24.02 -31.41
CA PRO A 20 -21.02 24.24 -32.62
C PRO A 20 -21.54 23.34 -33.74
N PRO A 21 -21.67 23.85 -34.98
CA PRO A 21 -22.23 23.10 -36.09
C PRO A 21 -21.43 21.81 -36.27
N ARG A 22 -22.13 20.67 -36.23
CA ARG A 22 -21.50 19.36 -36.43
C ARG A 22 -20.98 19.30 -37.86
N PHE A 23 -19.67 19.22 -38.03
CA PHE A 23 -19.07 18.92 -39.35
C PHE A 23 -19.60 17.56 -39.81
N GLY A 24 -20.44 17.55 -40.86
CA GLY A 24 -21.11 16.36 -41.39
C GLY A 24 -20.19 15.34 -42.10
N LEU A 25 -18.88 15.41 -41.88
CA LEU A 25 -17.92 14.48 -42.45
C LEU A 25 -17.65 13.36 -41.43
N LYS A 26 -18.18 12.16 -41.71
CA LYS A 26 -17.77 10.96 -40.97
C LYS A 26 -16.28 10.70 -41.28
N PRO A 27 -15.41 10.56 -40.28
CA PRO A 27 -14.02 10.21 -40.52
C PRO A 27 -13.96 8.81 -41.14
N ILE A 28 -13.60 8.72 -42.42
CA ILE A 28 -13.31 7.45 -43.08
C ILE A 28 -12.02 6.93 -42.48
N ARG A 29 -12.10 5.89 -41.65
CA ARG A 29 -10.92 5.23 -41.09
C ARG A 29 -10.29 4.36 -42.20
N LYS A 30 -8.96 4.31 -42.28
CA LYS A 30 -8.24 3.49 -43.28
C LYS A 30 -8.63 2.00 -43.27
N PHE A 31 -9.22 1.52 -42.17
CA PHE A 31 -9.58 0.12 -41.94
C PHE A 31 -11.10 -0.11 -41.86
N ASP A 32 -11.93 0.85 -42.27
CA ASP A 32 -13.41 0.77 -42.14
C ASP A 32 -14.03 -0.37 -42.96
N GLY A 33 -13.32 -0.88 -43.98
CA GLY A 33 -13.73 -2.03 -44.80
C GLY A 33 -13.09 -3.37 -44.41
N LEU A 34 -12.35 -3.41 -43.29
CA LEU A 34 -11.68 -4.63 -42.79
C LEU A 34 -12.40 -5.24 -41.58
N TYR A 35 -13.45 -4.60 -41.08
CA TYR A 35 -14.29 -5.18 -40.04
C TYR A 35 -15.26 -6.17 -40.66
N PRO A 36 -15.44 -7.35 -40.05
CA PRO A 36 -16.41 -8.31 -40.52
C PRO A 36 -17.83 -7.75 -40.51
N ASN A 37 -18.67 -8.23 -41.42
CA ASN A 37 -20.08 -7.84 -41.48
C ASN A 37 -21.02 -8.90 -40.91
N ASP A 38 -20.51 -10.11 -40.70
CA ASP A 38 -21.26 -11.27 -40.20
C ASP A 38 -20.82 -11.64 -38.78
N ASP A 39 -21.75 -12.16 -37.99
CA ASP A 39 -21.53 -12.49 -36.58
C ASP A 39 -20.51 -13.63 -36.42
N GLU A 40 -20.51 -14.62 -37.32
CA GLU A 40 -19.53 -15.72 -37.34
C GLU A 40 -18.11 -15.21 -37.65
N GLU A 41 -17.99 -14.28 -38.60
CA GLU A 41 -16.70 -13.66 -38.91
C GLU A 41 -16.24 -12.71 -37.78
N TRP A 42 -17.18 -12.10 -37.04
CA TRP A 42 -16.89 -11.32 -35.84
C TRP A 42 -16.31 -12.18 -34.72
N GLU A 43 -16.86 -13.37 -34.51
CA GLU A 43 -16.31 -14.34 -33.55
C GLU A 43 -14.89 -14.75 -33.96
N ALA A 44 -14.69 -15.16 -35.22
CA ALA A 44 -13.37 -15.52 -35.73
C ALA A 44 -12.35 -14.37 -35.62
N TYR A 45 -12.77 -13.14 -35.87
CA TYR A 45 -11.95 -11.95 -35.72
C TYR A 45 -11.58 -11.66 -34.26
N ARG A 46 -12.54 -11.79 -33.34
CA ARG A 46 -12.31 -11.63 -31.90
C ARG A 46 -11.35 -12.68 -31.37
N ASP A 47 -11.52 -13.93 -31.80
CA ASP A 47 -10.63 -15.04 -31.46
C ASP A 47 -9.21 -14.80 -31.99
N PHE A 48 -9.09 -14.31 -33.22
CA PHE A 48 -7.80 -13.95 -33.81
C PHE A 48 -7.10 -12.84 -33.02
N ILE A 49 -7.80 -11.75 -32.69
CA ILE A 49 -7.22 -10.67 -31.89
C ILE A 49 -6.84 -11.16 -30.50
N HIS A 50 -7.73 -11.90 -29.85
CA HIS A 50 -7.49 -12.45 -28.53
C HIS A 50 -6.25 -13.35 -28.53
N TRP A 51 -6.14 -14.27 -29.49
CA TRP A 51 -4.97 -15.13 -29.67
C TRP A 51 -3.69 -14.33 -29.94
N ALA A 52 -3.74 -13.34 -30.84
CA ALA A 52 -2.59 -12.51 -31.17
C ALA A 52 -2.08 -11.69 -29.96
N MET A 53 -3.00 -11.12 -29.18
CA MET A 53 -2.69 -10.31 -28.00
C MET A 53 -2.22 -11.15 -26.80
N THR A 54 -2.71 -12.39 -26.68
CA THR A 54 -2.34 -13.29 -25.56
C THR A 54 -1.08 -14.09 -25.83
N ARG A 55 -0.52 -14.06 -27.04
CA ARG A 55 0.65 -14.84 -27.43
C ARG A 55 1.86 -14.62 -26.51
N ASP A 56 2.11 -13.37 -26.12
CA ASP A 56 3.26 -13.01 -25.27
C ASP A 56 3.07 -13.43 -23.80
N ILE A 57 1.84 -13.62 -23.36
CA ILE A 57 1.47 -14.01 -21.99
C ILE A 57 0.90 -15.42 -21.90
N ALA A 58 0.93 -16.20 -22.99
CA ALA A 58 0.32 -17.52 -23.07
C ALA A 58 0.88 -18.48 -22.02
N VAL A 59 2.18 -18.36 -21.69
CA VAL A 59 2.84 -19.15 -20.65
C VAL A 59 2.34 -18.79 -19.24
N LEU A 60 1.91 -17.55 -19.01
CA LEU A 60 1.33 -17.14 -17.72
C LEU A 60 -0.10 -17.68 -17.57
N LEU A 61 -0.83 -17.80 -18.67
CA LEU A 61 -2.21 -18.33 -18.70
C LEU A 61 -2.27 -19.84 -18.46
N THR A 62 -1.16 -20.58 -18.55
CA THR A 62 -1.11 -22.01 -18.22
C THR A 62 -0.90 -22.28 -16.72
N ILE A 63 -0.62 -21.24 -15.92
CA ILE A 63 -0.47 -21.37 -14.48
C ILE A 63 -1.86 -21.62 -13.88
N PRO A 64 -2.09 -22.75 -13.19
CA PRO A 64 -3.39 -23.08 -12.64
C PRO A 64 -3.81 -22.03 -11.60
N THR A 65 -4.98 -21.43 -11.79
CA THR A 65 -5.57 -20.50 -10.84
C THR A 65 -6.18 -21.27 -9.66
N PRO A 66 -5.97 -20.82 -8.41
CA PRO A 66 -6.60 -21.45 -7.26
C PRO A 66 -8.13 -21.29 -7.32
N GLN A 67 -8.89 -22.33 -6.95
CA GLN A 67 -10.37 -22.36 -7.04
C GLN A 67 -11.08 -21.29 -6.19
N ASN A 68 -10.40 -20.67 -5.22
CA ASN A 68 -10.95 -19.65 -4.34
C ASN A 68 -10.57 -18.25 -4.81
N ASP A 69 -10.96 -17.93 -6.02
CA ASP A 69 -10.68 -16.65 -6.66
C ASP A 69 -11.92 -15.76 -6.55
N THR A 70 -12.12 -15.11 -5.39
CA THR A 70 -12.66 -13.75 -5.44
C THR A 70 -11.63 -12.94 -6.20
N ARG A 71 -11.74 -12.96 -7.53
CA ARG A 71 -10.89 -12.22 -8.43
C ARG A 71 -10.92 -10.78 -7.96
N PHE A 72 -9.77 -10.29 -7.53
CA PHE A 72 -9.59 -8.94 -7.03
C PHE A 72 -9.79 -7.85 -8.13
N TRP A 73 -10.15 -8.28 -9.34
CA TRP A 73 -10.17 -7.48 -10.57
C TRP A 73 -11.44 -7.78 -11.38
N GLU A 74 -12.60 -7.35 -10.89
CA GLU A 74 -13.74 -7.11 -11.78
C GLU A 74 -13.82 -5.60 -12.01
N PHE A 75 -13.28 -5.16 -13.15
CA PHE A 75 -13.51 -3.81 -13.66
C PHE A 75 -14.18 -3.95 -15.03
N GLU A 76 -15.47 -3.63 -15.10
CA GLU A 76 -16.21 -3.51 -16.36
C GLU A 76 -16.22 -2.08 -16.91
N ASP A 77 -15.80 -1.06 -16.14
CA ASP A 77 -15.88 0.35 -16.57
C ASP A 77 -14.54 1.11 -16.44
N ASP A 78 -14.03 1.55 -17.60
CA ASP A 78 -12.80 2.34 -17.87
C ASP A 78 -12.73 3.72 -17.16
N PHE A 79 -13.75 4.09 -16.38
CA PHE A 79 -13.82 5.38 -15.68
C PHE A 79 -13.64 5.29 -14.16
N SER A 80 -13.46 4.09 -13.60
CA SER A 80 -13.26 3.93 -12.16
C SER A 80 -11.77 4.05 -11.79
N ILE A 81 -11.36 5.21 -11.27
CA ILE A 81 -10.09 5.32 -10.53
C ILE A 81 -10.29 4.56 -9.20
N SER A 82 -10.09 3.26 -9.21
CA SER A 82 -10.06 2.47 -7.99
C SER A 82 -8.64 2.48 -7.43
N PHE A 83 -8.53 2.65 -6.11
CA PHE A 83 -7.29 2.44 -5.40
C PHE A 83 -7.33 1.03 -4.79
N PRO A 84 -6.86 -0.01 -5.50
CA PRO A 84 -7.05 -1.42 -5.10
C PRO A 84 -6.55 -1.72 -3.69
N TYR A 85 -5.49 -1.03 -3.26
CA TYR A 85 -4.85 -1.24 -1.95
C TYR A 85 -5.19 -0.19 -0.89
N SER A 86 -5.89 0.89 -1.24
CA SER A 86 -6.29 1.93 -0.27
C SER A 86 -7.79 2.04 -0.08
N SER A 87 -8.60 1.23 -0.79
CA SER A 87 -10.04 1.14 -0.56
C SER A 87 -10.34 0.71 0.87
N MET A 88 -11.43 1.27 1.42
CA MET A 88 -11.90 0.91 2.76
C MET A 88 -12.26 -0.59 2.84
N ASP A 89 -12.68 -1.18 1.74
CA ASP A 89 -13.02 -2.60 1.66
C ASP A 89 -11.77 -3.48 1.73
N TYR A 90 -10.68 -3.11 1.05
CA TYR A 90 -9.39 -3.80 1.21
C TYR A 90 -8.90 -3.78 2.66
N GLN A 91 -9.00 -2.63 3.34
CA GLN A 91 -8.59 -2.52 4.74
C GLN A 91 -9.47 -3.34 5.69
N ARG A 92 -10.75 -3.53 5.36
CA ARG A 92 -11.69 -4.38 6.12
C ARG A 92 -11.39 -5.86 5.94
N HIS A 93 -11.08 -6.29 4.71
CA HIS A 93 -10.76 -7.68 4.40
C HIS A 93 -9.34 -8.07 4.82
N HIS A 94 -8.41 -7.11 4.88
CA HIS A 94 -7.01 -7.32 5.25
C HIS A 94 -6.57 -6.40 6.40
N PRO A 95 -6.95 -6.71 7.66
CA PRO A 95 -6.54 -5.92 8.80
C PRO A 95 -5.03 -5.94 8.95
N PHE A 96 -4.38 -4.79 8.71
CA PHE A 96 -2.94 -4.65 8.83
C PHE A 96 -2.55 -3.97 10.14
N ASP A 97 -1.84 -4.71 11.00
CA ASP A 97 -1.27 -4.15 12.21
C ASP A 97 -0.03 -3.30 11.88
N LYS A 98 -0.27 -2.02 11.64
CA LYS A 98 0.75 -0.99 11.41
C LYS A 98 1.77 -0.93 12.54
N TYR A 99 1.35 -1.20 13.77
CA TYR A 99 2.21 -1.10 14.94
C TYR A 99 3.18 -2.28 15.02
N ALA A 100 2.68 -3.51 14.87
CA ALA A 100 3.52 -4.70 14.80
C ALA A 100 4.50 -4.61 13.63
N TYR A 101 4.05 -4.14 12.47
CA TYR A 101 4.94 -3.94 11.32
C TYR A 101 6.03 -2.90 11.60
N LYS A 102 5.67 -1.75 12.17
CA LYS A 102 6.67 -0.73 12.57
C LYS A 102 7.71 -1.33 13.52
N LEU A 103 7.28 -2.10 14.52
CA LEU A 103 8.20 -2.77 15.45
C LEU A 103 9.12 -3.76 14.74
N SER A 104 8.58 -4.58 13.83
CA SER A 104 9.38 -5.51 13.02
C SER A 104 10.48 -4.78 12.25
N LYS A 105 10.15 -3.66 11.60
CA LYS A 105 11.11 -2.86 10.86
C LYS A 105 12.17 -2.19 11.74
N ILE A 106 11.85 -1.86 12.99
CA ILE A 106 12.87 -1.38 13.94
C ILE A 106 13.86 -2.49 14.27
N TYR A 107 13.38 -3.71 14.54
CA TYR A 107 14.26 -4.84 14.85
C TYR A 107 15.14 -5.24 13.66
N GLU A 108 14.60 -5.20 12.44
CA GLU A 108 15.37 -5.42 11.20
C GLU A 108 16.50 -4.39 11.08
N LYS A 109 16.24 -3.11 11.29
CA LYS A 109 17.28 -2.07 11.31
C LYS A 109 18.33 -2.28 12.39
N VAL A 110 17.93 -2.70 13.58
CA VAL A 110 18.87 -3.02 14.67
C VAL A 110 19.77 -4.18 14.28
N HIS A 111 19.21 -5.21 13.64
CA HIS A 111 19.94 -6.36 13.13
C HIS A 111 20.95 -5.95 12.03
N GLU A 112 20.54 -5.12 11.08
CA GLU A 112 21.44 -4.58 10.05
C GLU A 112 22.61 -3.77 10.63
N LEU A 113 22.34 -2.94 11.64
CA LEU A 113 23.39 -2.17 12.32
C LEU A 113 24.35 -3.09 13.08
N ALA A 114 23.85 -4.18 13.67
CA ALA A 114 24.67 -5.17 14.35
C ALA A 114 25.59 -5.92 13.37
N ILE A 115 25.07 -6.35 12.22
CA ILE A 115 25.88 -6.95 11.15
C ILE A 115 26.91 -5.93 10.63
N ARG A 116 26.51 -4.68 10.42
CA ARG A 116 27.45 -3.65 9.98
C ARG A 116 28.58 -3.45 10.99
N HIS A 117 28.27 -3.52 12.29
CA HIS A 117 29.28 -3.44 13.34
C HIS A 117 30.27 -4.62 13.30
N SER A 118 29.81 -5.84 13.01
CA SER A 118 30.70 -7.00 12.90
C SER A 118 31.58 -6.93 11.63
N CYS A 119 31.04 -6.49 10.50
CA CYS A 119 31.77 -6.39 9.24
C CYS A 119 32.84 -5.28 9.21
N ILE A 120 32.71 -4.21 10.01
CA ILE A 120 33.65 -3.08 9.96
C ILE A 120 34.94 -3.44 10.71
N SER A 121 36.10 -3.31 10.08
CA SER A 121 37.40 -3.47 10.76
C SER A 121 37.86 -2.20 11.50
N GLN A 122 37.46 -1.02 11.03
CA GLN A 122 37.88 0.27 11.60
C GLN A 122 37.16 0.59 12.91
N GLN A 123 37.93 0.89 13.96
CA GLN A 123 37.40 1.12 15.30
C GLN A 123 36.50 2.37 15.39
N GLU A 124 36.81 3.43 14.65
CA GLU A 124 35.98 4.64 14.57
C GLU A 124 34.60 4.34 13.92
N GLY A 125 34.58 3.53 12.86
CA GLY A 125 33.35 3.09 12.22
C GLY A 125 32.49 2.20 13.12
N LYS A 126 33.11 1.33 13.93
CA LYS A 126 32.42 0.55 14.97
C LYS A 126 31.76 1.47 16.00
N ALA A 127 32.51 2.43 16.54
CA ALA A 127 31.98 3.39 17.51
C ALA A 127 30.84 4.24 16.93
N GLY A 128 30.94 4.67 15.67
CA GLY A 128 29.86 5.38 14.97
C GLY A 128 28.60 4.53 14.82
N THR A 129 28.75 3.24 14.54
CA THR A 129 27.61 2.32 14.39
C THR A 129 26.92 2.05 15.72
N ILE A 130 27.67 1.92 16.82
CA ILE A 130 27.12 1.84 18.18
C ILE A 130 26.31 3.10 18.52
N LYS A 131 26.85 4.30 18.25
CA LYS A 131 26.13 5.56 18.49
C LYS A 131 24.82 5.64 17.71
N ARG A 132 24.79 5.13 16.47
CA ARG A 132 23.56 5.07 15.66
C ARG A 132 22.53 4.12 16.25
N PHE A 133 22.98 2.96 16.75
CA PHE A 133 22.11 2.02 17.45
C PHE A 133 21.51 2.64 18.72
N GLU A 134 22.34 3.28 19.56
CA GLU A 134 21.88 3.95 20.77
C GLU A 134 20.86 5.05 20.45
N LYS A 135 21.14 5.87 19.43
CA LYS A 135 20.23 6.92 18.96
C LYS A 135 18.87 6.33 18.54
N LEU A 136 18.86 5.28 17.74
CA LEU A 136 17.63 4.62 17.28
C LEU A 136 16.80 4.08 18.46
N VAL A 137 17.44 3.41 19.43
CA VAL A 137 16.75 2.86 20.61
C VAL A 137 16.23 3.98 21.51
N ASN A 138 16.98 5.08 21.65
CA ASN A 138 16.58 6.21 22.47
C ASN A 138 15.33 6.90 21.88
N GLU A 139 15.38 7.26 20.60
CA GLU A 139 14.28 7.95 19.91
C GLU A 139 12.99 7.10 19.87
N GLU A 140 13.09 5.80 19.60
CA GLU A 140 11.90 4.97 19.42
C GLU A 140 11.29 4.45 20.72
N PHE A 141 12.08 4.31 21.80
CA PHE A 141 11.58 3.71 23.04
C PHE A 141 11.85 4.56 24.28
N ARG A 142 13.09 5.00 24.48
CA ARG A 142 13.50 5.66 25.74
C ARG A 142 12.86 7.02 25.92
N ASP A 143 12.80 7.83 24.87
CA ASP A 143 12.21 9.16 24.92
C ASP A 143 10.71 9.08 25.19
N LYS A 144 10.03 8.09 24.60
CA LYS A 144 8.62 7.79 24.90
C LYS A 144 8.41 7.38 26.35
N LEU A 145 9.35 6.61 26.92
CA LEU A 145 9.32 6.22 28.33
C LEU A 145 9.51 7.43 29.24
N HIS A 146 10.46 8.31 28.94
CA HIS A 146 10.64 9.57 29.67
C HIS A 146 9.39 10.45 29.61
N MET A 147 8.80 10.62 28.42
CA MET A 147 7.55 11.36 28.25
C MET A 147 6.41 10.77 29.09
N LEU A 148 6.26 9.44 29.14
CA LEU A 148 5.24 8.79 29.97
C LEU A 148 5.47 9.00 31.47
N LEU A 149 6.73 8.99 31.92
CA LEU A 149 7.05 9.27 33.32
C LEU A 149 6.83 10.73 33.69
N GLU A 150 7.16 11.66 32.80
CA GLU A 150 6.94 13.09 33.00
C GLU A 150 5.45 13.44 33.05
N THR A 151 4.63 12.86 32.17
CA THR A 151 3.18 13.07 32.19
C THR A 151 2.56 12.51 33.46
N TYR A 152 3.02 11.35 33.93
CA TYR A 152 2.59 10.81 35.22
C TYR A 152 2.95 11.71 36.40
N ARG A 153 4.19 12.26 36.42
CA ARG A 153 4.62 13.20 37.47
C ARG A 153 3.81 14.49 37.49
N LYS A 154 3.47 15.02 36.31
CA LYS A 154 2.70 16.26 36.16
C LYS A 154 1.21 16.07 36.45
N TYR A 155 0.63 14.95 36.03
CA TYR A 155 -0.81 14.68 36.15
C TYR A 155 -1.10 13.27 36.68
N PRO A 156 -0.83 12.99 37.97
CA PRO A 156 -0.99 11.64 38.52
C PRO A 156 -2.44 11.13 38.48
N HIS A 157 -3.42 12.03 38.55
CA HIS A 157 -4.85 11.72 38.60
C HIS A 157 -5.46 11.36 37.24
N LEU A 158 -4.81 11.74 36.13
CA LEU A 158 -5.30 11.46 34.77
C LEU A 158 -4.85 10.09 34.25
N VAL A 159 -3.90 9.44 34.91
CA VAL A 159 -3.25 8.24 34.40
C VAL A 159 -3.46 7.07 35.34
N ASN A 160 -4.05 5.99 34.80
CA ASN A 160 -4.16 4.74 35.54
C ASN A 160 -2.77 4.12 35.73
N ARG A 161 -2.36 3.96 37.00
CA ARG A 161 -1.05 3.44 37.40
C ARG A 161 -0.76 2.06 36.82
N ASP A 162 -1.76 1.18 36.75
CA ASP A 162 -1.58 -0.20 36.27
C ASP A 162 -1.31 -0.23 34.77
N LYS A 163 -2.09 0.54 33.99
CA LYS A 163 -1.89 0.67 32.54
C LYS A 163 -0.53 1.28 32.20
N LEU A 164 -0.08 2.26 33.00
CA LEU A 164 1.23 2.87 32.84
C LEU A 164 2.36 1.87 33.15
N ALA A 165 2.22 1.09 34.23
CA ALA A 165 3.18 0.04 34.58
C ALA A 165 3.33 -1.02 33.48
N VAL A 166 2.21 -1.50 32.92
CA VAL A 166 2.22 -2.42 31.77
C VAL A 166 2.94 -1.80 30.58
N ARG A 167 2.63 -0.54 30.25
CA ARG A 167 3.26 0.13 29.10
C ARG A 167 4.76 0.35 29.28
N ILE A 168 5.21 0.67 30.49
CA ILE A 168 6.63 0.77 30.82
C ILE A 168 7.30 -0.60 30.69
N ALA A 169 6.68 -1.66 31.21
CA ALA A 169 7.20 -3.02 31.10
C ALA A 169 7.33 -3.45 29.62
N GLU A 170 6.34 -3.15 28.78
CA GLU A 170 6.41 -3.41 27.34
C GLU A 170 7.58 -2.67 26.67
N LEU A 171 7.74 -1.37 26.93
CA LEU A 171 8.84 -0.59 26.35
C LEU A 171 10.20 -1.13 26.79
N ASN A 172 10.34 -1.47 28.07
CA ASN A 172 11.55 -2.09 28.59
C ASN A 172 11.84 -3.45 27.95
N ALA A 173 10.83 -4.30 27.80
CA ALA A 173 10.98 -5.60 27.13
C ALA A 173 11.47 -5.45 25.68
N ARG A 174 10.99 -4.42 24.96
CA ARG A 174 11.45 -4.13 23.59
C ARG A 174 12.88 -3.62 23.54
N ILE A 175 13.28 -2.76 24.48
CA ILE A 175 14.68 -2.32 24.62
C ILE A 175 15.58 -3.53 24.87
N GLN A 176 15.17 -4.45 25.75
CA GLN A 176 15.92 -5.68 26.00
C GLN A 176 16.03 -6.55 24.75
N LYS A 177 14.94 -6.68 23.96
CA LYS A 177 14.97 -7.40 22.69
C LYS A 177 15.94 -6.76 21.68
N CYS A 178 15.98 -5.44 21.57
CA CYS A 178 16.97 -4.76 20.72
C CYS A 178 18.41 -5.06 21.18
N LYS A 179 18.66 -5.04 22.50
CA LYS A 179 19.97 -5.39 23.07
C LYS A 179 20.35 -6.84 22.81
N SER A 180 19.41 -7.78 22.92
CA SER A 180 19.69 -9.20 22.65
C SER A 180 20.01 -9.45 21.17
N ILE A 181 19.28 -8.79 20.26
CA ILE A 181 19.59 -8.86 18.81
C ILE A 181 20.99 -8.28 18.55
N TRP A 182 21.30 -7.12 19.14
CA TRP A 182 22.61 -6.52 19.01
C TRP A 182 23.72 -7.45 19.49
N GLN A 183 23.61 -7.98 20.72
CA GLN A 183 24.61 -8.88 21.30
C GLN A 183 24.83 -10.13 20.46
N LYS A 184 23.73 -10.71 19.94
CA LYS A 184 23.79 -11.93 19.14
C LYS A 184 24.53 -11.74 17.82
N HIS A 185 24.42 -10.58 17.18
CA HIS A 185 24.92 -10.38 15.82
C HIS A 185 26.17 -9.49 15.74
N ALA A 186 26.40 -8.62 16.72
CA ALA A 186 27.53 -7.69 16.72
C ALA A 186 28.85 -8.30 17.22
N TYR A 187 28.78 -9.38 18.00
CA TYR A 187 29.93 -10.07 18.60
C TYR A 187 29.99 -11.57 18.26
N SER A 188 29.14 -12.03 17.33
CA SER A 188 29.28 -13.36 16.76
C SER A 188 30.43 -13.31 15.76
N ASP A 189 31.61 -13.75 16.21
CA ASP A 189 32.66 -14.26 15.33
C ASP A 189 32.28 -15.65 14.80
#